data_AF-A0A2N2F4R9-F1
#
_entry.id   AF-A0A2N2F4R9-F1
#
_cell.length_a   1.000
_cell.length_b   1.000
_cell.length_c   1.000
_cell.angle_alpha   90.00
_cell.angle_beta   90.00
_cell.angle_gamma   90.00
#
_symmetry.space_group_name_H-M   'P 1'
#
loop_
_entity.id
_entity.type
_entity.pdbx_description
1 polymer ?
#
loop_
_entity_poly.entity_id
_entity_poly.type
_entity_poly.pdbx_seq_one_letter_code
_entity_poly.pdbx_strand_id
1 'polypeptide(L)'
;MKQKNRSLFLRSAYIMTLVALISTTQKAPAESQTTPNTPAQITLSTEQKKALMARPKKIIGLVPVRNEEQYIDQCLRGLALYTDAIIVLDDASTDHTVAIVQSIAKECNVATIIKKNVWVRDEPGDRNKLLQAGRAIGGTHFIVMDADEMFTAPCLKNNILRTKILAMEPGDKLSFHWIRLWKSLDKFRLERDEKQKRPDGTSKTFCDIRPFIFCDDGESAYHSNFIHTSRYPSTLAAGTISGIGDVEVYGVLHFQAVNWRNMRVRQAWYRCLEHIRTPEKDINLINRCYAASESDDNSAIFSCAASWFAYPFFDRKAYEAPEQWREKEILSWFTQYGMRFFADLDIWDIDWGAGV
;
A
#
# COMPACT_ATOMS: atom_id res chain seq x y z
N MET A 1 18.37 37.82 69.12
CA MET A 1 19.63 37.08 68.87
C MET A 1 19.29 35.59 68.90
N LYS A 2 19.51 34.71 67.92
CA LYS A 2 20.20 34.70 66.62
C LYS A 2 19.42 33.68 65.76
N GLN A 3 19.23 34.00 64.48
CA GLN A 3 18.82 33.10 63.40
C GLN A 3 19.75 31.88 63.26
N LYS A 4 19.21 30.74 62.84
CA LYS A 4 19.76 29.95 61.73
C LYS A 4 18.74 28.96 61.15
N ASN A 5 18.47 29.16 59.87
CA ASN A 5 17.77 28.26 58.93
C ASN A 5 18.66 27.09 58.49
N ARG A 6 18.01 25.96 58.15
CA ARG A 6 18.21 25.01 57.01
C ARG A 6 17.68 23.63 57.46
N SER A 7 16.51 23.18 57.00
CA SER A 7 16.22 22.44 55.74
C SER A 7 17.15 21.23 55.55
N LEU A 8 16.75 20.03 55.13
CA LEU A 8 15.52 19.46 54.59
C LEU A 8 15.86 17.96 54.50
N PHE A 9 15.05 17.01 54.98
CA PHE A 9 15.22 15.61 54.57
C PHE A 9 14.05 14.69 54.98
N LEU A 10 13.60 13.92 53.97
CA LEU A 10 12.95 12.59 54.00
C LEU A 10 11.42 12.46 54.24
N ARG A 11 10.78 11.94 53.16
CA ARG A 11 9.97 10.70 53.07
C ARG A 11 8.45 10.81 52.85
N SER A 12 8.10 10.45 51.61
CA SER A 12 7.35 9.23 51.24
C SER A 12 5.82 9.27 51.13
N ALA A 13 5.36 8.44 50.20
CA ALA A 13 4.02 7.88 50.00
C ALA A 13 2.99 8.68 49.18
N TYR A 14 2.97 8.44 47.87
CA TYR A 14 1.75 8.51 47.05
C TYR A 14 1.04 7.16 47.16
N ILE A 15 -0.15 7.15 47.76
CA ILE A 15 -1.04 5.98 47.85
C ILE A 15 -2.25 6.22 46.94
N MET A 16 -2.57 5.19 46.16
CA MET A 16 -3.80 5.02 45.37
C MET A 16 -5.07 5.29 46.18
N THR A 17 -6.06 5.95 45.58
CA THR A 17 -7.46 5.56 45.78
C THR A 17 -8.28 5.87 44.53
N LEU A 18 -8.80 4.82 43.93
CA LEU A 18 -9.86 4.82 42.91
C LEU A 18 -11.22 4.82 43.65
N VAL A 19 -12.26 5.44 43.10
CA VAL A 19 -13.61 4.86 42.88
C VAL A 19 -14.70 5.94 42.64
N ALA A 20 -15.40 5.70 41.52
CA ALA A 20 -16.80 6.01 41.17
C ALA A 20 -17.28 7.46 41.02
N LEU A 21 -17.47 7.87 39.76
CA LEU A 21 -18.71 8.53 39.35
C LEU A 21 -19.45 7.63 38.35
N ILE A 22 -20.69 7.27 38.73
CA ILE A 22 -21.64 6.53 37.92
C ILE A 22 -22.24 7.51 36.89
N SER A 23 -21.93 7.31 35.61
CA SER A 23 -22.66 7.93 34.51
C SER A 23 -23.77 6.98 34.07
N THR A 24 -25.02 7.35 34.30
CA THR A 24 -26.20 6.69 33.73
C THR A 24 -26.25 6.94 32.22
N THR A 25 -25.77 5.99 31.42
CA THR A 25 -26.01 5.95 29.98
C THR A 25 -27.24 5.09 29.69
N GLN A 26 -28.31 5.73 29.23
CA GLN A 26 -29.43 5.06 28.58
C GLN A 26 -28.91 4.26 27.38
N LYS A 27 -29.27 2.97 27.33
CA LYS A 27 -29.04 2.07 26.19
C LYS A 27 -29.70 2.66 24.93
N ALA A 28 -28.90 3.06 23.96
CA ALA A 28 -29.37 3.23 22.58
C ALA A 28 -29.77 1.85 22.01
N PRO A 29 -30.87 1.74 21.25
CA PRO A 29 -31.31 0.46 20.71
C PRO A 29 -30.36 -0.01 19.61
N ALA A 30 -30.22 -1.34 19.51
CA ALA A 30 -29.38 -2.01 18.55
C ALA A 30 -29.71 -1.59 17.10
N GLU A 31 -28.75 -0.95 16.44
CA GLU A 31 -28.82 -0.71 15.00
C GLU A 31 -28.73 -2.07 14.27
N SER A 32 -29.82 -2.42 13.61
CA SER A 32 -29.85 -3.51 12.65
C SER A 32 -28.82 -3.24 11.57
N GLN A 33 -27.99 -4.25 11.26
CA GLN A 33 -27.09 -4.26 10.12
C GLN A 33 -27.88 -4.07 8.81
N THR A 34 -28.10 -2.82 8.41
CA THR A 34 -28.48 -2.49 7.04
C THR A 34 -27.21 -2.58 6.20
N THR A 35 -27.21 -3.50 5.25
CA THR A 35 -26.28 -3.55 4.11
C THR A 35 -25.93 -2.14 3.65
N PRO A 36 -24.65 -1.78 3.47
CA PRO A 36 -24.30 -0.44 2.99
C PRO A 36 -24.93 -0.27 1.60
N ASN A 37 -25.83 0.70 1.46
CA ASN A 37 -26.30 1.17 0.17
C ASN A 37 -25.07 1.46 -0.68
N THR A 38 -24.87 0.72 -1.77
CA THR A 38 -23.86 1.03 -2.78
C THR A 38 -24.04 2.50 -3.18
N PRO A 39 -23.03 3.37 -3.02
CA PRO A 39 -23.14 4.75 -3.45
C PRO A 39 -23.58 4.78 -4.91
N ALA A 40 -24.59 5.60 -5.23
CA ALA A 40 -25.04 5.76 -6.61
C ALA A 40 -23.83 6.07 -7.51
N GLN A 41 -23.65 5.28 -8.58
CA GLN A 41 -22.54 5.49 -9.51
C GLN A 41 -22.65 6.87 -10.16
N ILE A 42 -21.62 7.69 -9.96
CA ILE A 42 -21.52 9.02 -10.57
C ILE A 42 -21.33 8.84 -12.07
N THR A 43 -22.14 9.49 -12.89
CA THR A 43 -22.02 9.46 -14.36
C THR A 43 -21.74 10.87 -14.87
N LEU A 44 -20.73 11.00 -15.74
CA LEU A 44 -20.43 12.28 -16.38
C LEU A 44 -21.47 12.60 -17.45
N SER A 45 -21.87 13.88 -17.54
CA SER A 45 -22.63 14.37 -18.70
C SER A 45 -21.80 14.30 -19.99
N THR A 46 -22.49 14.30 -21.13
CA THR A 46 -21.86 14.31 -22.45
C THR A 46 -20.92 15.51 -22.62
N GLU A 47 -21.34 16.69 -22.15
CA GLU A 47 -20.56 17.93 -22.22
C GLU A 47 -19.30 17.84 -21.35
N GLN A 48 -19.42 17.37 -20.10
CA GLN A 48 -18.27 17.17 -19.20
C GLN A 48 -17.26 16.19 -19.81
N LYS A 49 -17.75 15.05 -20.31
CA LYS A 49 -16.89 14.03 -20.93
C LYS A 49 -16.17 14.58 -22.16
N LYS A 50 -16.88 15.30 -23.04
CA LYS A 50 -16.28 15.96 -24.22
C LYS A 50 -15.21 16.98 -23.83
N ALA A 51 -15.46 17.79 -22.80
CA ALA A 51 -14.49 18.77 -22.31
C ALA A 51 -13.22 18.10 -21.76
N LEU A 52 -13.36 17.04 -20.97
CA LEU A 52 -12.25 16.26 -20.43
C LEU A 52 -11.45 15.56 -21.54
N MET A 53 -12.14 14.99 -22.53
CA MET A 53 -11.50 14.32 -23.67
C MET A 53 -10.72 15.29 -24.58
N ALA A 54 -11.09 16.57 -24.62
CA ALA A 54 -10.38 17.59 -25.39
C ALA A 54 -9.05 18.05 -24.76
N ARG A 55 -8.79 17.70 -23.49
CA ARG A 55 -7.54 18.05 -22.80
C ARG A 55 -6.36 17.30 -23.45
N PRO A 56 -5.17 17.94 -23.57
CA PRO A 56 -3.95 17.22 -23.94
C PRO A 56 -3.70 16.06 -22.98
N LYS A 57 -3.55 14.86 -23.53
CA LYS A 57 -3.38 13.65 -22.72
C LYS A 57 -2.01 13.63 -22.05
N LYS A 58 -2.00 13.30 -20.76
CA LYS A 58 -0.78 13.18 -19.95
C LYS A 58 -0.91 12.08 -18.91
N ILE A 59 0.07 11.17 -18.87
CA ILE A 59 0.13 10.02 -17.98
C ILE A 59 1.05 10.36 -16.81
N ILE A 60 0.52 10.33 -15.59
CA ILE A 60 1.27 10.67 -14.38
C ILE A 60 1.37 9.45 -13.48
N GLY A 61 2.59 9.14 -13.03
CA GLY A 61 2.83 8.16 -11.97
C GLY A 61 2.59 8.79 -10.58
N LEU A 62 1.87 8.10 -9.70
CA LEU A 62 1.60 8.52 -8.32
C LEU A 62 2.16 7.44 -7.37
N VAL A 63 3.20 7.80 -6.61
CA VAL A 63 3.94 6.84 -5.76
C VAL A 63 4.03 7.37 -4.32
N PRO A 64 3.28 6.80 -3.36
CA PRO A 64 3.52 7.03 -1.94
C PRO A 64 4.65 6.13 -1.44
N VAL A 65 5.52 6.67 -0.59
CA VAL A 65 6.68 5.93 -0.06
C VAL A 65 6.84 6.21 1.43
N ARG A 66 7.27 5.19 2.18
CA ARG A 66 7.82 5.33 3.54
C ARG A 66 8.86 4.26 3.75
N ASN A 67 10.11 4.67 3.90
CA ASN A 67 11.23 3.79 4.15
C ASN A 67 11.31 2.63 3.14
N GLU A 68 11.35 2.97 1.85
CA GLU A 68 11.40 2.04 0.73
C GLU A 68 12.72 2.17 -0.05
N GLU A 69 13.84 2.48 0.64
CA GLU A 69 15.16 2.66 0.02
C GLU A 69 15.59 1.43 -0.81
N GLN A 70 15.08 0.26 -0.44
CA GLN A 70 15.30 -1.01 -1.11
C GLN A 70 14.67 -1.09 -2.52
N TYR A 71 13.51 -0.46 -2.72
CA TYR A 71 12.71 -0.65 -3.95
C TYR A 71 12.57 0.61 -4.80
N ILE A 72 12.66 1.80 -4.18
CA ILE A 72 12.19 3.03 -4.82
C ILE A 72 12.97 3.40 -6.09
N ASP A 73 14.27 3.09 -6.17
CA ASP A 73 15.06 3.35 -7.38
C ASP A 73 14.49 2.61 -8.60
N GLN A 74 14.31 1.30 -8.49
CA GLN A 74 13.82 0.47 -9.58
C GLN A 74 12.35 0.72 -9.90
N CYS A 75 11.53 0.99 -8.88
CA CYS A 75 10.13 1.38 -9.07
C CYS A 75 10.02 2.63 -9.95
N LEU A 76 10.76 3.70 -9.62
CA LEU A 76 10.72 4.95 -10.38
C LEU A 76 11.32 4.81 -11.78
N ARG A 77 12.42 4.07 -11.94
CA ARG A 77 13.01 3.77 -13.25
C ARG A 77 12.04 3.01 -14.14
N GLY A 78 11.35 2.00 -13.61
CA GLY A 78 10.32 1.25 -14.32
C GLY A 78 9.12 2.11 -14.70
N LEU A 79 8.62 2.91 -13.76
CA LEU A 79 7.44 3.76 -13.97
C LEU A 79 7.71 4.90 -14.97
N ALA A 80 8.93 5.43 -15.00
CA ALA A 80 9.34 6.49 -15.93
C ALA A 80 9.24 6.07 -17.41
N LEU A 81 9.31 4.76 -17.70
CA LEU A 81 9.18 4.24 -19.07
C LEU A 81 7.75 4.36 -19.63
N TYR A 82 6.75 4.52 -18.75
CA TYR A 82 5.33 4.55 -19.12
C TYR A 82 4.68 5.92 -18.95
N THR A 83 5.32 6.82 -18.20
CA THR A 83 4.74 8.07 -17.72
C THR A 83 5.40 9.29 -18.36
N ASP A 84 4.67 10.40 -18.40
CA ASP A 84 5.21 11.70 -18.81
C ASP A 84 5.89 12.42 -17.63
N ALA A 85 5.44 12.13 -16.40
CA ALA A 85 6.05 12.60 -15.16
C ALA A 85 5.60 11.74 -13.97
N ILE A 86 6.33 11.83 -12.87
CA ILE A 86 6.01 11.15 -11.62
C ILE A 86 5.85 12.16 -10.48
N ILE A 87 4.83 11.96 -9.64
CA ILE A 87 4.69 12.60 -8.34
C ILE A 87 5.02 11.56 -7.26
N VAL A 88 5.97 11.90 -6.40
CA VAL A 88 6.32 11.10 -5.23
C VAL A 88 5.81 11.80 -3.98
N LEU A 89 5.21 11.04 -3.07
CA LEU A 89 4.90 11.51 -1.72
C LEU A 89 5.69 10.68 -0.72
N ASP A 90 6.58 11.34 -0.01
CA ASP A 90 7.33 10.78 1.11
C ASP A 90 6.53 10.95 2.42
N ASP A 91 6.10 9.84 2.99
CA ASP A 91 5.39 9.73 4.27
C ASP A 91 6.39 9.72 5.44
N ALA A 92 7.21 10.77 5.47
CA ALA A 92 8.23 11.07 6.48
C ALA A 92 9.24 9.93 6.66
N SER A 93 9.90 9.52 5.56
CA SER A 93 10.95 8.50 5.63
C SER A 93 12.12 8.95 6.50
N THR A 94 12.73 8.00 7.18
CA THR A 94 13.89 8.15 8.06
C THR A 94 15.12 7.42 7.54
N ASP A 95 15.00 6.71 6.42
CA ASP A 95 16.07 6.03 5.70
C ASP A 95 16.53 6.85 4.47
N HIS A 96 17.25 6.23 3.52
CA HIS A 96 17.74 6.92 2.33
C HIS A 96 16.71 7.11 1.22
N THR A 97 15.44 6.74 1.41
CA THR A 97 14.38 6.81 0.39
C THR A 97 14.36 8.17 -0.32
N VAL A 98 14.30 9.27 0.44
CA VAL A 98 14.22 10.62 -0.13
C VAL A 98 15.49 10.98 -0.90
N ALA A 99 16.66 10.61 -0.38
CA ALA A 99 17.93 10.90 -1.03
C ALA A 99 18.04 10.16 -2.38
N ILE A 100 17.59 8.90 -2.43
CA ILE A 100 17.52 8.10 -3.66
C ILE A 100 16.59 8.77 -4.67
N VAL A 101 15.35 9.10 -4.28
CA VAL A 101 14.37 9.78 -5.14
C VAL A 101 14.95 11.07 -5.73
N GLN A 102 15.61 11.89 -4.90
CA GLN A 102 16.24 13.13 -5.36
C GLN A 102 17.38 12.89 -6.36
N SER A 103 18.18 11.85 -6.15
CA SER A 103 19.33 11.53 -7.01
C SER A 103 18.92 11.13 -8.44
N ILE A 104 17.76 10.48 -8.59
CA ILE A 104 17.23 10.00 -9.88
C ILE A 104 16.09 10.87 -10.43
N ALA A 105 15.70 11.93 -9.73
CA ALA A 105 14.52 12.73 -10.05
C ALA A 105 14.50 13.26 -11.49
N LYS A 106 15.66 13.76 -11.97
CA LYS A 106 15.80 14.27 -13.35
C LYS A 106 15.69 13.15 -14.38
N GLU A 107 16.28 11.99 -14.10
CA GLU A 107 16.29 10.84 -15.01
C GLU A 107 14.88 10.24 -15.16
N CYS A 108 14.15 10.14 -14.04
CA CYS A 108 12.82 9.53 -13.99
C CYS A 108 11.67 10.53 -14.21
N ASN A 109 11.95 11.78 -14.59
CA ASN A 109 10.95 12.85 -14.73
C ASN A 109 10.07 13.02 -13.48
N VAL A 110 10.67 12.95 -12.29
CA VAL A 110 9.97 13.25 -11.04
C VAL A 110 9.69 14.75 -10.98
N ALA A 111 8.44 15.13 -11.22
CA ALA A 111 8.02 16.53 -11.27
C ALA A 111 7.82 17.14 -9.89
N THR A 112 7.47 16.34 -8.88
CA THR A 112 7.24 16.82 -7.51
C THR A 112 7.56 15.73 -6.50
N ILE A 113 8.21 16.14 -5.41
CA ILE A 113 8.44 15.32 -4.22
C ILE A 113 7.73 16.01 -3.05
N ILE A 114 6.60 15.48 -2.63
CA ILE A 114 5.83 15.97 -1.49
C ILE A 114 6.42 15.32 -0.23
N LYS A 115 7.03 16.09 0.67
CA LYS A 115 7.63 15.55 1.90
C LYS A 115 6.76 15.88 3.10
N LYS A 116 6.37 14.87 3.87
CA LYS A 116 5.74 15.06 5.17
C LYS A 116 6.81 15.29 6.23
N ASN A 117 6.61 16.29 7.09
CA ASN A 117 7.54 16.59 8.19
C ASN A 117 7.32 15.69 9.42
N VAL A 118 6.10 15.18 9.57
CA VAL A 118 5.70 14.32 10.68
C VAL A 118 5.01 13.10 10.11
N TRP A 119 5.39 11.93 10.61
CA TRP A 119 4.72 10.71 10.24
C TRP A 119 3.36 10.61 10.93
N VAL A 120 2.31 10.66 10.12
CA VAL A 120 0.94 10.32 10.52
C VAL A 120 0.36 9.54 9.36
N ARG A 121 0.13 8.23 9.56
CA ARG A 121 -0.43 7.38 8.52
C ARG A 121 -1.86 7.81 8.20
N ASP A 122 -2.02 8.42 7.04
CA ASP A 122 -3.25 8.95 6.45
C ASP A 122 -3.26 8.61 4.96
N GLU A 123 -3.54 7.35 4.66
CA GLU A 123 -3.49 6.83 3.30
C GLU A 123 -4.44 7.55 2.32
N PRO A 124 -5.73 7.82 2.64
CA PRO A 124 -6.59 8.59 1.73
C PRO A 124 -6.12 10.03 1.56
N GLY A 125 -5.68 10.70 2.62
CA GLY A 125 -5.15 12.06 2.51
C GLY A 125 -3.89 12.14 1.66
N ASP A 126 -3.00 11.17 1.77
CA ASP A 126 -1.77 11.11 0.99
C ASP A 126 -2.05 10.77 -0.50
N ARG A 127 -2.99 9.86 -0.78
CA ARG A 127 -3.46 9.61 -2.16
C ARG A 127 -4.11 10.85 -2.78
N ASN A 128 -4.87 11.63 -2.00
CA ASN A 128 -5.45 12.90 -2.47
C ASN A 128 -4.38 13.96 -2.76
N LYS A 129 -3.34 14.11 -1.93
CA LYS A 129 -2.22 15.03 -2.19
C LYS A 129 -1.50 14.67 -3.50
N LEU A 130 -1.23 13.37 -3.71
CA LEU A 130 -0.65 12.86 -4.95
C LEU A 130 -1.54 13.19 -6.17
N LEU A 131 -2.84 12.89 -6.09
CA LEU A 131 -3.80 13.16 -7.17
C LEU A 131 -3.89 14.66 -7.50
N GLN A 132 -3.97 15.52 -6.49
CA GLN A 132 -4.04 16.97 -6.66
C GLN A 132 -2.76 17.50 -7.32
N ALA A 133 -1.58 17.07 -6.88
CA ALA A 133 -0.32 17.45 -7.52
C ALA A 133 -0.23 16.96 -8.97
N GLY A 134 -0.71 15.74 -9.23
CA GLY A 134 -0.78 15.18 -10.58
C GLY A 134 -1.73 15.96 -11.50
N ARG A 135 -2.91 16.37 -11.00
CA ARG A 135 -3.85 17.25 -11.72
C ARG A 135 -3.26 18.63 -11.97
N ALA A 136 -2.52 19.20 -11.01
CA ALA A 136 -1.91 20.53 -11.12
C ALA A 136 -0.90 20.62 -12.27
N ILE A 137 -0.24 19.51 -12.63
CA ILE A 137 0.67 19.44 -13.78
C ILE A 137 -0.01 18.95 -15.07
N GLY A 138 -1.35 18.95 -15.10
CA GLY A 138 -2.16 18.60 -16.27
C GLY A 138 -2.42 17.12 -16.47
N GLY A 139 -2.19 16.27 -15.46
CA GLY A 139 -2.46 14.83 -15.55
C GLY A 139 -3.89 14.52 -15.96
N THR A 140 -4.05 13.58 -16.91
CA THR A 140 -5.36 13.07 -17.37
C THR A 140 -5.51 11.58 -17.11
N HIS A 141 -4.40 10.84 -17.02
CA HIS A 141 -4.37 9.43 -16.65
C HIS A 141 -3.38 9.25 -15.52
N PHE A 142 -3.74 8.45 -14.53
CA PHE A 142 -2.94 8.24 -13.34
C PHE A 142 -2.61 6.76 -13.19
N ILE A 143 -1.31 6.46 -13.10
CA ILE A 143 -0.80 5.15 -12.69
C ILE A 143 -0.49 5.24 -11.20
N VAL A 144 -1.14 4.40 -10.39
CA VAL A 144 -0.94 4.40 -8.94
C VAL A 144 -0.19 3.14 -8.55
N MET A 145 1.07 3.30 -8.19
CA MET A 145 2.03 2.20 -7.97
C MET A 145 2.61 2.30 -6.56
N ASP A 146 2.71 1.18 -5.87
CA ASP A 146 3.46 1.12 -4.60
C ASP A 146 4.95 0.82 -4.89
N ALA A 147 5.85 1.18 -3.97
CA ALA A 147 7.30 1.11 -4.23
C ALA A 147 7.80 -0.32 -4.47
N ASP A 148 7.15 -1.32 -3.89
CA ASP A 148 7.43 -2.76 -4.04
C ASP A 148 6.65 -3.39 -5.21
N GLU A 149 6.34 -2.60 -6.23
CA GLU A 149 5.64 -3.05 -7.44
C GLU A 149 6.30 -2.57 -8.74
N MET A 150 6.15 -3.37 -9.81
CA MET A 150 6.63 -3.01 -11.15
C MET A 150 5.82 -3.73 -12.23
N PHE A 151 5.50 -3.06 -13.35
CA PHE A 151 4.93 -3.75 -14.51
C PHE A 151 5.88 -4.80 -15.06
N THR A 152 5.38 -5.93 -15.57
CA THR A 152 6.21 -6.87 -16.32
C THR A 152 6.81 -6.19 -17.55
N ALA A 153 8.09 -6.43 -17.87
CA ALA A 153 8.77 -5.77 -19.00
C ALA A 153 8.07 -5.90 -20.36
N PRO A 154 7.31 -6.97 -20.69
CA PRO A 154 6.52 -7.02 -21.92
C PRO A 154 5.50 -5.89 -22.06
N CYS A 155 5.07 -5.24 -20.98
CA CYS A 155 4.19 -4.06 -21.04
C CYS A 155 4.81 -2.88 -21.81
N LEU A 156 6.15 -2.82 -21.89
CA LEU A 156 6.88 -1.78 -22.63
C LEU A 156 6.92 -2.04 -24.13
N LYS A 157 6.84 -3.32 -24.54
CA LYS A 157 7.05 -3.72 -25.92
C LYS A 157 6.08 -2.99 -26.84
N ASN A 158 6.62 -2.36 -27.88
CA ASN A 158 5.85 -1.59 -28.87
C ASN A 158 4.92 -0.52 -28.26
N ASN A 159 5.25 0.02 -27.07
CA ASN A 159 4.42 0.98 -26.35
C ASN A 159 2.97 0.49 -26.10
N ILE A 160 2.76 -0.82 -25.97
CA ILE A 160 1.41 -1.39 -25.86
C ILE A 160 0.65 -0.83 -24.66
N LEU A 161 1.29 -0.75 -23.49
CA LEU A 161 0.65 -0.22 -22.29
C LEU A 161 0.29 1.26 -22.46
N ARG A 162 1.26 2.09 -22.87
CA ARG A 162 1.03 3.53 -23.07
C ARG A 162 -0.10 3.79 -24.08
N THR A 163 -0.15 3.03 -25.17
CA THR A 163 -1.22 3.12 -26.18
C THR A 163 -2.59 2.81 -25.58
N LYS A 164 -2.69 1.75 -24.75
CA LYS A 164 -3.94 1.42 -24.05
C LYS A 164 -4.38 2.51 -23.08
N ILE A 165 -3.45 3.09 -22.32
CA ILE A 165 -3.75 4.17 -21.37
C ILE A 165 -4.31 5.39 -22.10
N LEU A 166 -3.68 5.80 -23.20
CA LEU A 166 -4.08 7.00 -23.94
C LEU A 166 -5.43 6.86 -24.66
N ALA A 167 -5.89 5.63 -24.89
CA ALA A 167 -7.20 5.32 -25.46
C ALA A 167 -8.34 5.35 -24.44
N MET A 168 -8.04 5.46 -23.14
CA MET A 168 -9.05 5.48 -22.08
C MET A 168 -9.85 6.78 -22.08
N GLU A 169 -11.14 6.66 -21.75
CA GLU A 169 -12.06 7.77 -21.53
C GLU A 169 -12.21 8.06 -20.03
N PRO A 170 -12.57 9.31 -19.63
CA PRO A 170 -12.77 9.65 -18.21
C PRO A 170 -13.67 8.65 -17.47
N GLY A 171 -13.21 8.17 -16.31
CA GLY A 171 -13.88 7.13 -15.52
C GLY A 171 -13.40 5.70 -15.80
N ASP A 172 -12.75 5.47 -16.94
CA ASP A 172 -12.21 4.15 -17.28
C ASP A 172 -11.08 3.74 -16.32
N LYS A 173 -10.97 2.41 -16.15
CA LYS A 173 -9.93 1.76 -15.35
C LYS A 173 -9.25 0.69 -16.18
N LEU A 174 -7.93 0.56 -16.03
CA LEU A 174 -7.15 -0.55 -16.58
C LEU A 174 -6.62 -1.42 -15.45
N SER A 175 -6.98 -2.70 -15.53
CA SER A 175 -6.68 -3.72 -14.53
C SER A 175 -5.61 -4.70 -15.01
N PHE A 176 -4.84 -5.21 -14.06
CA PHE A 176 -3.73 -6.11 -14.28
C PHE A 176 -3.85 -7.32 -13.37
N HIS A 177 -3.33 -8.45 -13.84
CA HIS A 177 -2.96 -9.55 -12.97
C HIS A 177 -1.94 -9.03 -11.94
N TRP A 178 -2.26 -9.17 -10.66
CA TRP A 178 -1.40 -8.80 -9.54
C TRP A 178 -0.54 -10.00 -9.16
N ILE A 179 0.62 -10.07 -9.80
CA ILE A 179 1.54 -11.21 -9.75
C ILE A 179 2.35 -11.11 -8.45
N ARG A 180 1.90 -11.86 -7.44
CA ARG A 180 2.60 -11.96 -6.15
C ARG A 180 3.77 -12.93 -6.29
N LEU A 181 4.98 -12.38 -6.34
CA LEU A 181 6.21 -13.18 -6.24
C LEU A 181 6.25 -13.89 -4.88
N TRP A 182 6.88 -15.06 -4.82
CA TRP A 182 6.74 -15.95 -3.67
C TRP A 182 8.06 -16.57 -3.22
N LYS A 183 8.60 -16.05 -2.11
CA LYS A 183 9.82 -16.52 -1.41
C LYS A 183 11.10 -16.47 -2.27
N SER A 184 11.01 -16.03 -3.52
CA SER A 184 12.10 -15.71 -4.43
C SER A 184 11.57 -14.93 -5.64
N LEU A 185 12.48 -14.43 -6.47
CA LEU A 185 12.15 -13.81 -7.76
C LEU A 185 11.82 -14.83 -8.86
N ASP A 186 12.04 -16.11 -8.61
CA ASP A 186 11.86 -17.18 -9.61
C ASP A 186 10.47 -17.82 -9.53
N LYS A 187 9.68 -17.49 -8.51
CA LYS A 187 8.38 -18.11 -8.23
C LYS A 187 7.31 -17.07 -7.98
N PHE A 188 6.08 -17.38 -8.40
CA PHE A 188 4.90 -16.59 -8.06
C PHE A 188 3.75 -17.51 -7.65
N ARG A 189 2.80 -16.95 -6.88
CA ARG A 189 1.61 -17.67 -6.41
C ARG A 189 0.35 -17.28 -7.18
N LEU A 190 -0.46 -18.29 -7.49
CA LEU A 190 -1.85 -18.15 -7.91
C LEU A 190 -2.76 -18.74 -6.82
N GLU A 191 -3.96 -18.18 -6.67
CA GLU A 191 -4.98 -18.74 -5.77
C GLU A 191 -5.64 -19.96 -6.42
N ARG A 192 -6.06 -20.92 -5.60
CA ARG A 192 -6.86 -22.07 -6.02
C ARG A 192 -8.33 -21.77 -5.77
N ASP A 193 -9.15 -22.00 -6.78
CA ASP A 193 -10.59 -22.12 -6.60
C ASP A 193 -10.92 -23.57 -6.22
N GLU A 194 -11.19 -23.79 -4.93
CA GLU A 194 -11.56 -25.11 -4.42
C GLU A 194 -12.91 -25.60 -4.95
N LYS A 195 -13.79 -24.67 -5.33
CA LYS A 195 -15.14 -24.97 -5.84
C LYS A 195 -15.12 -25.36 -7.32
N GLN A 196 -14.09 -24.93 -8.06
CA GLN A 196 -13.92 -25.26 -9.48
C GLN A 196 -12.78 -26.25 -9.67
N LYS A 197 -13.11 -27.52 -9.90
CA LYS A 197 -12.15 -28.56 -10.25
C LYS A 197 -12.00 -28.67 -11.78
N ARG A 198 -10.78 -28.94 -12.23
CA ARG A 198 -10.43 -29.32 -13.61
C ARG A 198 -10.78 -30.80 -13.84
N PRO A 199 -10.85 -31.26 -15.11
CA PRO A 199 -11.15 -32.66 -15.42
C PRO A 199 -10.18 -33.69 -14.83
N ASP A 200 -8.94 -33.29 -14.54
CA ASP A 200 -7.91 -34.10 -13.89
C ASP A 200 -8.02 -34.13 -12.34
N GLY A 201 -9.06 -33.52 -11.76
CA GLY A 201 -9.31 -33.45 -10.33
C GLY A 201 -8.56 -32.32 -9.60
N THR A 202 -7.70 -31.56 -10.29
CA THR A 202 -6.98 -30.43 -9.68
C THR A 202 -7.86 -29.18 -9.59
N SER A 203 -7.63 -28.31 -8.60
CA SER A 203 -8.35 -27.03 -8.54
C SER A 203 -7.92 -26.09 -9.66
N LYS A 204 -8.89 -25.35 -10.21
CA LYS A 204 -8.61 -24.21 -11.09
C LYS A 204 -7.82 -23.17 -10.32
N THR A 205 -6.93 -22.48 -11.02
CA THR A 205 -6.08 -21.43 -10.44
C THR A 205 -6.42 -20.08 -11.06
N PHE A 206 -6.28 -19.01 -10.29
CA PHE A 206 -6.52 -17.65 -10.79
C PHE A 206 -5.53 -16.65 -10.14
N CYS A 207 -5.31 -15.54 -10.86
CA CYS A 207 -4.58 -14.40 -10.35
C CYS A 207 -5.57 -13.32 -9.92
N ASP A 208 -5.28 -12.65 -8.82
CA ASP A 208 -6.02 -11.45 -8.43
C ASP A 208 -5.89 -10.40 -9.54
N ILE A 209 -7.01 -9.82 -9.97
CA ILE A 209 -7.00 -8.74 -10.95
C ILE A 209 -7.37 -7.44 -10.23
N ARG A 210 -6.51 -6.42 -10.36
CA ARG A 210 -6.71 -5.13 -9.69
C ARG A 210 -6.53 -3.96 -10.65
N PRO A 211 -7.34 -2.88 -10.53
CA PRO A 211 -7.08 -1.63 -11.23
C PRO A 211 -5.82 -0.94 -10.70
N PHE A 212 -4.91 -0.59 -11.60
CA PHE A 212 -3.70 0.20 -11.28
C PHE A 212 -3.72 1.57 -11.94
N ILE A 213 -4.56 1.74 -12.95
CA ILE A 213 -4.59 2.92 -13.80
C ILE A 213 -6.03 3.37 -13.98
N PHE A 214 -6.25 4.67 -13.92
CA PHE A 214 -7.54 5.27 -14.23
C PHE A 214 -7.40 6.53 -15.06
N CYS A 215 -8.42 6.82 -15.85
CA CYS A 215 -8.58 8.09 -16.56
C CYS A 215 -9.41 9.04 -15.70
N ASP A 216 -8.84 10.21 -15.42
CA ASP A 216 -9.38 11.15 -14.45
C ASP A 216 -10.70 11.78 -14.91
N ASP A 217 -11.64 11.92 -13.98
CA ASP A 217 -12.90 12.64 -14.19
C ASP A 217 -12.82 14.13 -13.77
N GLY A 218 -11.68 14.54 -13.20
CA GLY A 218 -11.39 15.92 -12.80
C GLY A 218 -11.94 16.32 -11.42
N GLU A 219 -12.82 15.54 -10.81
CA GLU A 219 -13.54 15.93 -9.59
C GLU A 219 -13.37 14.91 -8.45
N SER A 220 -13.18 13.64 -8.76
CA SER A 220 -13.17 12.58 -7.75
C SER A 220 -12.00 12.65 -6.78
N ALA A 221 -12.22 12.10 -5.58
CA ALA A 221 -11.26 12.07 -4.49
C ALA A 221 -11.25 10.70 -3.77
N TYR A 222 -10.16 10.41 -3.09
CA TYR A 222 -10.03 9.21 -2.27
C TYR A 222 -10.75 9.38 -0.93
N HIS A 223 -11.59 8.40 -0.59
CA HIS A 223 -12.28 8.31 0.69
C HIS A 223 -12.22 6.86 1.18
N SER A 224 -11.66 6.65 2.37
CA SER A 224 -11.48 5.33 3.01
C SER A 224 -11.11 5.50 4.48
N ASN A 225 -10.96 4.37 5.19
CA ASN A 225 -10.32 4.34 6.50
C ASN A 225 -8.81 4.68 6.38
N PHE A 226 -8.10 4.74 7.50
CA PHE A 226 -6.70 5.19 7.52
C PHE A 226 -5.70 4.28 6.76
N ILE A 227 -6.09 3.04 6.45
CA ILE A 227 -5.35 2.05 5.64
C ILE A 227 -6.29 1.37 4.63
N HIS A 228 -5.69 0.73 3.61
CA HIS A 228 -6.38 -0.04 2.54
C HIS A 228 -7.19 0.83 1.57
N THR A 229 -6.62 1.97 1.18
CA THR A 229 -7.21 2.87 0.19
C THR A 229 -7.09 2.25 -1.21
N SER A 230 -8.18 2.34 -1.99
CA SER A 230 -8.20 1.92 -3.39
C SER A 230 -7.09 2.62 -4.21
N ARG A 231 -6.68 2.02 -5.33
CA ARG A 231 -5.74 2.63 -6.29
C ARG A 231 -6.40 3.69 -7.19
N TYR A 232 -7.71 3.78 -7.18
CA TYR A 232 -8.47 4.86 -7.84
C TYR A 232 -9.49 5.47 -6.87
N PRO A 233 -9.88 6.74 -7.05
CA PRO A 233 -10.88 7.38 -6.21
C PRO A 233 -12.17 6.55 -6.13
N SER A 234 -12.70 6.31 -4.93
CA SER A 234 -13.93 5.52 -4.75
C SER A 234 -15.15 6.19 -5.38
N THR A 235 -15.09 7.50 -5.58
CA THR A 235 -16.11 8.31 -6.26
C THR A 235 -15.90 8.43 -7.77
N LEU A 236 -14.85 7.81 -8.34
CA LEU A 236 -14.53 7.94 -9.77
C LEU A 236 -15.76 7.61 -10.62
N ALA A 237 -16.07 8.49 -11.57
CA ALA A 237 -17.19 8.32 -12.48
C ALA A 237 -17.21 6.93 -13.13
N ALA A 238 -18.41 6.43 -13.40
CA ALA A 238 -18.62 5.16 -14.07
C ALA A 238 -17.95 5.16 -15.45
N GLY A 239 -17.21 4.08 -15.72
CA GLY A 239 -16.49 3.86 -16.96
C GLY A 239 -16.19 2.38 -17.14
N THR A 240 -15.52 2.07 -18.23
CA THR A 240 -15.15 0.70 -18.58
C THR A 240 -14.02 0.21 -17.69
N ILE A 241 -14.12 -1.03 -17.21
CA ILE A 241 -13.00 -1.75 -16.61
C ILE A 241 -12.47 -2.71 -17.65
N SER A 242 -11.25 -2.46 -18.11
CA SER A 242 -10.56 -3.33 -19.07
C SER A 242 -9.38 -4.03 -18.41
N GLY A 243 -8.97 -5.17 -18.97
CA GLY A 243 -7.78 -5.91 -18.57
C GLY A 243 -6.70 -5.89 -19.65
N ILE A 244 -5.51 -6.38 -19.32
CA ILE A 244 -4.42 -6.56 -20.28
C ILE A 244 -3.93 -8.01 -20.32
N GLY A 245 -4.25 -8.68 -21.43
CA GLY A 245 -3.71 -9.98 -21.83
C GLY A 245 -3.69 -11.06 -20.74
N ASP A 246 -2.80 -12.04 -20.95
CA ASP A 246 -2.66 -13.20 -20.08
C ASP A 246 -1.55 -12.99 -19.04
N VAL A 247 -1.70 -13.64 -17.89
CA VAL A 247 -0.80 -13.50 -16.73
C VAL A 247 0.64 -13.94 -17.04
N GLU A 248 0.81 -14.86 -17.98
CA GLU A 248 2.10 -15.34 -18.47
C GLU A 248 2.94 -14.24 -19.12
N VAL A 249 2.31 -13.14 -19.55
CA VAL A 249 2.97 -12.04 -20.28
C VAL A 249 2.81 -10.70 -19.56
N TYR A 250 1.59 -10.35 -19.16
CA TYR A 250 1.25 -9.02 -18.67
C TYR A 250 0.78 -9.07 -17.22
N GLY A 251 1.30 -8.14 -16.42
CA GLY A 251 0.86 -7.97 -15.04
C GLY A 251 1.65 -6.91 -14.31
N VAL A 252 1.35 -6.79 -13.03
CA VAL A 252 2.15 -6.03 -12.05
C VAL A 252 2.77 -7.03 -11.10
N LEU A 253 4.11 -7.08 -11.11
CA LEU A 253 4.91 -7.82 -10.14
C LEU A 253 4.79 -7.13 -8.79
N HIS A 254 4.53 -7.91 -7.75
CA HIS A 254 4.51 -7.45 -6.36
C HIS A 254 5.59 -8.19 -5.58
N PHE A 255 6.58 -7.43 -5.11
CA PHE A 255 7.83 -7.94 -4.56
C PHE A 255 7.79 -8.19 -3.05
N GLN A 256 6.68 -7.84 -2.38
CA GLN A 256 6.55 -7.89 -0.92
C GLN A 256 6.99 -9.23 -0.29
N ALA A 257 6.74 -10.35 -0.97
CA ALA A 257 7.03 -11.69 -0.45
C ALA A 257 8.31 -12.34 -1.02
N VAL A 258 9.18 -11.58 -1.71
CA VAL A 258 10.47 -12.08 -2.23
C VAL A 258 11.40 -12.42 -1.07
N ASN A 259 11.72 -11.43 -0.22
CA ASN A 259 12.39 -11.70 1.04
C ASN A 259 11.34 -12.11 2.08
N TRP A 260 11.31 -13.41 2.40
CA TRP A 260 10.29 -13.99 3.27
C TRP A 260 10.31 -13.41 4.70
N ARG A 261 11.49 -13.08 5.24
CA ARG A 261 11.59 -12.46 6.56
C ARG A 261 10.99 -11.06 6.54
N ASN A 262 11.37 -10.23 5.56
CA ASN A 262 10.83 -8.86 5.43
C ASN A 262 9.30 -8.89 5.34
N MET A 263 8.75 -9.83 4.57
CA MET A 263 7.30 -10.00 4.46
C MET A 263 6.65 -10.27 5.83
N ARG A 264 7.16 -11.26 6.59
CA ARG A 264 6.63 -11.60 7.92
C ARG A 264 6.73 -10.45 8.91
N VAL A 265 7.88 -9.76 8.94
CA VAL A 265 8.08 -8.55 9.76
C VAL A 265 7.10 -7.45 9.35
N ARG A 266 6.85 -7.26 8.05
CA ARG A 266 5.87 -6.29 7.55
C ARG A 266 4.44 -6.62 7.99
N GLN A 267 4.01 -7.87 7.95
CA GLN A 267 2.68 -8.26 8.43
C GLN A 267 2.55 -8.07 9.94
N ALA A 268 3.56 -8.48 10.71
CA ALA A 268 3.62 -8.23 12.14
C ALA A 268 3.58 -6.73 12.49
N TRP A 269 4.27 -5.91 11.69
CA TRP A 269 4.26 -4.45 11.84
C TRP A 269 2.85 -3.87 11.67
N TYR A 270 2.11 -4.29 10.64
CA TYR A 270 0.73 -3.84 10.44
C TYR A 270 -0.21 -4.32 11.56
N ARG A 271 -0.06 -5.56 12.05
CA ARG A 271 -0.79 -6.07 13.22
C ARG A 271 -0.56 -5.19 14.46
N CYS A 272 0.71 -4.87 14.74
CA CYS A 272 1.06 -3.99 15.87
C CYS A 272 0.51 -2.57 15.69
N LEU A 273 0.69 -1.97 14.52
CA LEU A 273 0.21 -0.61 14.22
C LEU A 273 -1.30 -0.51 14.40
N GLU A 274 -2.04 -1.48 13.87
CA GLU A 274 -3.50 -1.49 13.96
C GLU A 274 -3.99 -1.66 15.40
N HIS A 275 -3.36 -2.56 16.17
CA HIS A 275 -3.67 -2.74 17.58
C HIS A 275 -3.37 -1.49 18.42
N ILE A 276 -2.25 -0.80 18.15
CA ILE A 276 -1.91 0.46 18.82
C ILE A 276 -2.94 1.56 18.49
N ARG A 277 -3.34 1.68 17.22
CA ARG A 277 -4.25 2.75 16.78
C ARG A 277 -5.71 2.51 17.14
N THR A 278 -6.12 1.25 17.24
CA THR A 278 -7.51 0.84 17.51
C THR A 278 -7.52 -0.27 18.56
N PRO A 279 -7.16 0.02 19.84
CA PRO A 279 -7.00 -1.00 20.88
C PRO A 279 -8.27 -1.82 21.16
N GLU A 280 -9.43 -1.28 20.83
CA GLU A 280 -10.74 -1.92 20.96
C GLU A 280 -11.09 -2.91 19.85
N LYS A 281 -10.33 -2.91 18.73
CA LYS A 281 -10.57 -3.83 17.62
C LYS A 281 -10.25 -5.26 18.03
N ASP A 282 -11.12 -6.20 17.67
CA ASP A 282 -10.92 -7.64 17.93
C ASP A 282 -9.57 -8.12 17.36
N ILE A 283 -8.70 -8.59 18.25
CA ILE A 283 -7.37 -9.09 17.91
C ILE A 283 -7.45 -10.25 16.91
N ASN A 284 -8.46 -11.12 17.02
CA ASN A 284 -8.62 -12.22 16.07
C ASN A 284 -8.93 -11.70 14.65
N LEU A 285 -9.64 -10.57 14.54
CA LEU A 285 -9.89 -9.92 13.27
C LEU A 285 -8.59 -9.33 12.70
N ILE A 286 -7.78 -8.67 13.54
CA ILE A 286 -6.46 -8.16 13.15
C ILE A 286 -5.59 -9.30 12.62
N ASN A 287 -5.45 -10.40 13.37
CA ASN A 287 -4.64 -11.55 12.97
C ASN A 287 -5.08 -12.15 11.63
N ARG A 288 -6.39 -12.36 11.44
CA ARG A 288 -6.95 -12.89 10.18
C ARG A 288 -6.73 -11.97 8.97
N CYS A 289 -6.76 -10.65 9.16
CA CYS A 289 -6.58 -9.69 8.05
C CYS A 289 -5.22 -9.87 7.34
N TYR A 290 -4.17 -10.23 8.09
CA TYR A 290 -2.80 -10.31 7.55
C TYR A 290 -2.34 -11.76 7.29
N ALA A 291 -3.03 -12.76 7.84
CA ALA A 291 -2.66 -14.18 7.73
C ALA A 291 -2.64 -14.72 6.28
N ALA A 292 -3.52 -14.22 5.40
CA ALA A 292 -3.62 -14.72 4.02
C ALA A 292 -2.32 -14.52 3.20
N SER A 293 -1.48 -13.57 3.61
CA SER A 293 -0.19 -13.30 2.97
C SER A 293 0.93 -14.25 3.41
N GLU A 294 0.72 -15.00 4.50
CA GLU A 294 1.73 -15.85 5.15
C GLU A 294 1.56 -17.34 4.86
N SER A 295 0.38 -17.77 4.41
CA SER A 295 0.11 -19.19 4.15
C SER A 295 0.43 -19.62 2.71
N ASP A 296 0.94 -20.84 2.57
CA ASP A 296 1.00 -21.58 1.31
C ASP A 296 -0.37 -22.24 0.99
N ASP A 297 -1.29 -22.31 1.95
CA ASP A 297 -2.60 -22.95 1.81
C ASP A 297 -3.41 -22.30 0.69
N ASN A 298 -4.14 -23.12 -0.05
CA ASN A 298 -4.97 -22.70 -1.19
C ASN A 298 -4.20 -21.97 -2.30
N SER A 299 -2.87 -22.06 -2.34
CA SER A 299 -2.06 -21.50 -3.42
C SER A 299 -1.43 -22.56 -4.32
N ALA A 300 -1.16 -22.17 -5.55
CA ALA A 300 -0.37 -22.94 -6.50
C ALA A 300 0.84 -22.10 -6.91
N ILE A 301 2.02 -22.70 -6.84
CA ILE A 301 3.29 -22.02 -7.10
C ILE A 301 3.77 -22.37 -8.51
N PHE A 302 4.15 -21.35 -9.26
CA PHE A 302 4.61 -21.46 -10.64
C PHE A 302 5.94 -20.74 -10.82
N SER A 303 6.69 -21.11 -11.87
CA SER A 303 7.94 -20.43 -12.24
C SER A 303 7.64 -19.11 -12.95
N CYS A 304 8.35 -18.05 -12.58
CA CYS A 304 8.25 -16.77 -13.26
C CYS A 304 8.84 -16.83 -14.67
N ALA A 305 8.27 -16.07 -15.60
CA ALA A 305 8.88 -15.91 -16.92
C ALA A 305 10.08 -14.95 -16.83
N ALA A 306 11.24 -15.34 -17.38
CA ALA A 306 12.43 -14.49 -17.41
C ALA A 306 12.18 -13.13 -18.10
N SER A 307 11.27 -13.10 -19.07
CA SER A 307 10.87 -11.89 -19.78
C SER A 307 10.23 -10.84 -18.87
N TRP A 308 9.62 -11.20 -17.73
CA TRP A 308 8.99 -10.24 -16.82
C TRP A 308 9.99 -9.24 -16.23
N PHE A 309 11.24 -9.67 -16.07
CA PHE A 309 12.33 -8.91 -15.45
C PHE A 309 13.30 -8.30 -16.47
N ALA A 310 12.96 -8.31 -17.76
CA ALA A 310 13.85 -7.88 -18.84
C ALA A 310 14.04 -6.34 -18.93
N TYR A 311 14.16 -5.67 -17.79
CA TYR A 311 14.60 -4.27 -17.70
C TYR A 311 16.12 -4.22 -17.50
N PRO A 312 16.84 -3.34 -18.21
CA PRO A 312 18.31 -3.29 -18.15
C PRO A 312 18.85 -2.84 -16.78
N PHE A 313 18.05 -2.10 -16.00
CA PHE A 313 18.41 -1.64 -14.66
C PHE A 313 17.99 -2.62 -13.55
N PHE A 314 17.33 -3.74 -13.89
CA PHE A 314 16.76 -4.62 -12.87
C PHE A 314 17.86 -5.28 -12.04
N ASP A 315 17.86 -5.00 -10.73
CA ASP A 315 18.76 -5.62 -9.77
C ASP A 315 17.98 -6.52 -8.83
N ARG A 316 18.22 -7.83 -8.96
CA ARG A 316 17.65 -8.87 -8.10
C ARG A 316 17.99 -8.67 -6.63
N LYS A 317 19.23 -8.26 -6.33
CA LYS A 317 19.75 -8.20 -4.97
C LYS A 317 19.00 -7.19 -4.12
N ALA A 318 18.54 -6.10 -4.74
CA ALA A 318 17.73 -5.12 -4.07
C ALA A 318 16.51 -5.78 -3.41
N TYR A 319 15.76 -6.64 -4.12
CA TYR A 319 14.54 -7.26 -3.56
C TYR A 319 14.79 -8.39 -2.55
N GLU A 320 15.98 -8.96 -2.56
CA GLU A 320 16.40 -10.02 -1.64
C GLU A 320 17.03 -9.44 -0.36
N ALA A 321 17.44 -8.17 -0.37
CA ALA A 321 18.07 -7.52 0.77
C ALA A 321 17.15 -7.49 2.01
N PRO A 322 17.71 -7.64 3.23
CA PRO A 322 16.94 -7.49 4.45
C PRO A 322 16.56 -6.02 4.67
N GLU A 323 15.36 -5.80 5.19
CA GLU A 323 14.85 -4.49 5.64
C GLU A 323 14.78 -4.50 7.17
N GLN A 324 15.24 -3.42 7.80
CA GLN A 324 15.41 -3.38 9.26
C GLN A 324 14.48 -2.40 9.98
N TRP A 325 13.87 -1.44 9.28
CA TRP A 325 13.20 -0.31 9.93
C TRP A 325 11.92 -0.75 10.66
N ARG A 326 11.16 -1.69 10.09
CA ARG A 326 9.92 -2.23 10.70
C ARG A 326 10.23 -3.02 11.96
N GLU A 327 11.29 -3.83 11.93
CA GLU A 327 11.74 -4.58 13.12
C GLU A 327 12.21 -3.61 14.21
N LYS A 328 13.01 -2.60 13.87
CA LYS A 328 13.41 -1.54 14.81
C LYS A 328 12.20 -0.83 15.42
N GLU A 329 11.18 -0.53 14.62
CA GLU A 329 9.97 0.14 15.10
C GLU A 329 9.14 -0.76 16.04
N ILE A 330 8.96 -2.04 15.71
CA ILE A 330 8.28 -3.01 16.59
C ILE A 330 9.02 -3.15 17.93
N LEU A 331 10.36 -3.27 17.91
CA LEU A 331 11.16 -3.35 19.13
C LEU A 331 11.03 -2.08 19.99
N SER A 332 10.89 -0.91 19.35
CA SER A 332 10.60 0.34 20.06
C SER A 332 9.21 0.30 20.72
N TRP A 333 8.20 -0.26 20.03
CA TRP A 333 6.86 -0.44 20.60
C TRP A 333 6.83 -1.46 21.74
N PHE A 334 7.63 -2.53 21.68
CA PHE A 334 7.79 -3.45 22.81
C PHE A 334 8.35 -2.75 24.04
N THR A 335 9.28 -1.81 23.86
CA THR A 335 9.81 -0.99 24.94
C THR A 335 8.76 -0.01 25.48
N GLN A 336 7.97 0.60 24.59
CA GLN A 336 6.99 1.63 24.94
C GLN A 336 5.71 1.08 25.61
N TYR A 337 5.13 0.02 25.05
CA TYR A 337 3.84 -0.55 25.48
C TYR A 337 4.01 -1.82 26.32
N GLY A 338 5.18 -2.45 26.28
CA GLY A 338 5.44 -3.76 26.88
C GLY A 338 4.99 -4.92 26.00
N MET A 339 5.75 -6.02 25.99
CA MET A 339 5.44 -7.19 25.16
C MET A 339 4.07 -7.81 25.44
N ARG A 340 3.58 -7.74 26.69
CA ARG A 340 2.26 -8.26 27.07
C ARG A 340 1.10 -7.58 26.35
N PHE A 341 1.27 -6.32 25.94
CA PHE A 341 0.26 -5.60 25.16
C PHE A 341 0.02 -6.27 23.80
N PHE A 342 1.03 -6.94 23.24
CA PHE A 342 0.96 -7.61 21.94
C PHE A 342 0.82 -9.13 22.04
N ALA A 343 0.59 -9.68 23.26
CA ALA A 343 0.70 -11.12 23.52
C ALA A 343 -0.23 -11.97 22.64
N ASP A 344 -1.41 -11.46 22.32
CA ASP A 344 -2.43 -12.17 21.53
C ASP A 344 -2.29 -11.96 20.01
N LEU A 345 -1.32 -11.16 19.56
CA LEU A 345 -1.02 -11.00 18.13
C LEU A 345 -0.20 -12.19 17.60
N ASP A 346 -0.50 -12.60 16.37
CA ASP A 346 0.25 -13.65 15.66
C ASP A 346 1.56 -13.07 15.10
N ILE A 347 2.53 -12.82 15.99
CA ILE A 347 3.83 -12.20 15.67
C ILE A 347 5.03 -12.89 16.36
N TRP A 348 4.78 -13.90 17.19
CA TRP A 348 5.78 -14.51 18.08
C TRP A 348 6.56 -15.67 17.45
N ASP A 349 6.22 -16.02 16.21
CA ASP A 349 6.93 -16.97 15.36
C ASP A 349 8.14 -16.33 14.64
N ILE A 350 8.36 -15.03 14.83
CA ILE A 350 9.51 -14.27 14.37
C ILE A 350 10.54 -14.17 15.50
N ASP A 351 11.80 -14.48 15.19
CA ASP A 351 12.93 -14.23 16.07
C ASP A 351 13.26 -12.73 16.07
N TRP A 352 12.73 -12.02 17.07
CA TRP A 352 12.85 -10.57 17.23
C TRP A 352 14.24 -10.17 17.72
N GLY A 353 14.88 -9.22 17.04
CA GLY A 353 16.25 -8.78 17.30
C GLY A 353 17.28 -9.41 16.37
N ALA A 354 16.94 -10.50 15.66
CA ALA A 354 17.87 -11.19 14.77
C ALA A 354 18.12 -10.45 13.44
N GLY A 355 17.22 -9.55 13.03
CA GLY A 355 17.33 -8.81 11.77
C GLY A 355 17.92 -7.41 11.88
N VAL A 356 18.25 -6.95 13.10
CA VAL A 356 18.67 -5.57 13.40
C VAL A 356 20.11 -5.44 13.83
#